data_AF-A0A1F3X1H9-F1
#
_entry.id   AF-A0A1F3X1H9-F1
#
_cell.length_a   1.000
_cell.length_b   1.000
_cell.length_c   1.000
_cell.angle_alpha   90.00
_cell.angle_beta   90.00
_cell.angle_gamma   90.00
#
_symmetry.space_group_name_H-M   'P 1'
#
loop_
_entity.id
_entity.type
_entity.pdbx_description
1 polymer ?
#
loop_
_entity_poly.entity_id
_entity_poly.type
_entity_poly.pdbx_seq_one_letter_code
_entity_poly.pdbx_strand_id
1 'polypeptide(L)'
;MDFQAFLDDVIAEQPKGREIHIILDNLSTHKGNADWLAAHPNVTLHFTPTSASWLNQIEIWFGILQRKALRGASFKSIDKLTQAIKDFTAAYNKNAAPFVWRKREVKGAQLRNTIINLCN
;
A
#
# COMPACT_ATOMS: atom_id res chain seq x y z
N MET A 1 15.12 -3.42 -11.18
CA MET A 1 14.70 -4.56 -10.35
C MET A 1 13.59 -5.26 -11.12
N ASP A 2 13.73 -6.56 -11.31
CA ASP A 2 12.71 -7.36 -12.00
C ASP A 2 11.56 -7.65 -11.02
N PHE A 3 10.33 -7.39 -11.46
CA PHE A 3 9.13 -7.57 -10.65
C PHE A 3 8.86 -9.05 -10.37
N GLN A 4 9.12 -9.93 -11.33
CA GLN A 4 8.87 -11.37 -11.18
C GLN A 4 9.85 -11.98 -10.19
N ALA A 5 11.15 -11.66 -10.32
CA ALA A 5 12.16 -12.09 -9.34
C ALA A 5 11.83 -11.67 -7.90
N PHE A 6 11.28 -10.47 -7.72
CA PHE A 6 10.81 -10.02 -6.40
C PHE A 6 9.63 -10.84 -5.89
N LEU A 7 8.66 -11.17 -6.76
CA LEU A 7 7.53 -12.01 -6.36
C LEU A 7 7.97 -13.43 -6.00
N ASP A 8 8.94 -13.99 -6.72
CA ASP A 8 9.51 -15.31 -6.43
C ASP A 8 10.09 -15.36 -5.01
N ASP A 9 10.84 -14.33 -4.60
CA ASP A 9 11.38 -14.20 -3.24
C ASP A 9 10.25 -14.15 -2.20
N VAL A 10 9.22 -13.32 -2.43
CA VAL A 10 8.08 -13.17 -1.52
C VAL A 10 7.29 -14.48 -1.37
N ILE A 11 7.12 -15.23 -2.47
CA ILE A 11 6.39 -16.51 -2.48
C ILE A 11 7.20 -17.61 -1.79
N ALA A 12 8.52 -17.62 -1.97
CA ALA A 12 9.40 -18.59 -1.32
C ALA A 12 9.35 -18.51 0.22
N GLU A 13 9.03 -17.33 0.77
CA GLU A 13 8.83 -17.12 2.21
C GLU A 13 7.47 -17.60 2.73
N GLN A 14 6.51 -17.93 1.86
CA GLN A 14 5.18 -18.39 2.27
C GLN A 14 5.11 -19.91 2.48
N PRO A 15 4.22 -20.40 3.37
CA PRO A 15 3.95 -21.84 3.48
C PRO A 15 3.51 -22.44 2.14
N LYS A 16 4.08 -23.61 1.79
CA LYS A 16 3.76 -24.32 0.55
C LYS A 16 2.27 -24.61 0.42
N GLY A 17 1.72 -24.41 -0.78
CA GLY A 17 0.32 -24.68 -1.10
C GLY A 17 -0.69 -23.64 -0.60
N ARG A 18 -0.24 -22.54 0.02
CA ARG A 18 -1.12 -21.43 0.39
C ARG A 18 -1.57 -20.66 -0.85
N GLU A 19 -2.86 -20.32 -0.91
CA GLU A 19 -3.38 -19.35 -1.88
C GLU A 19 -2.87 -17.94 -1.52
N ILE A 20 -2.35 -17.24 -2.53
CA ILE A 20 -1.72 -15.92 -2.38
C ILE A 20 -2.46 -14.92 -3.27
N HIS A 21 -3.06 -13.92 -2.64
CA HIS A 21 -3.70 -12.80 -3.34
C HIS A 21 -2.83 -11.55 -3.18
N ILE A 22 -2.38 -11.01 -4.31
CA ILE A 22 -1.53 -9.82 -4.35
C ILE A 22 -2.36 -8.67 -4.89
N ILE A 23 -2.47 -7.58 -4.14
CA ILE A 23 -3.19 -6.36 -4.54
C ILE A 23 -2.16 -5.35 -5.04
N LEU A 24 -2.33 -4.89 -6.28
CA LEU A 24 -1.39 -4.03 -7.00
C LEU A 24 -2.06 -2.73 -7.47
N ASP A 25 -1.26 -1.69 -7.62
CA ASP A 25 -1.68 -0.51 -8.38
C ASP A 25 -1.54 -0.77 -9.90
N ASN A 26 -1.81 0.25 -10.73
CA ASN A 26 -1.79 0.11 -12.19
C ASN A 26 -0.45 0.46 -12.84
N LEU A 27 0.66 0.45 -12.10
CA LEU A 27 1.98 0.73 -12.65
C LEU A 27 2.30 -0.25 -13.80
N SER A 28 2.93 0.25 -14.87
CA SER A 28 3.22 -0.54 -16.08
C SER A 28 4.06 -1.78 -15.78
N THR A 29 4.96 -1.69 -14.80
CA THR A 29 5.82 -2.80 -14.33
C THR A 29 5.03 -3.99 -13.78
N HIS A 30 3.76 -3.82 -13.40
CA HIS A 30 2.90 -4.90 -12.88
C HIS A 30 2.15 -5.65 -14.00
N LYS A 31 2.31 -5.25 -15.25
CA LYS A 31 1.65 -5.87 -16.41
C LYS A 31 2.53 -6.95 -17.03
N GLY A 32 1.93 -7.83 -17.85
CA GLY A 32 2.68 -8.82 -18.63
C GLY A 32 3.14 -10.05 -17.83
N ASN A 33 2.38 -10.47 -16.82
CA ASN A 33 2.73 -11.60 -15.95
C ASN A 33 2.00 -12.91 -16.30
N ALA A 34 1.49 -13.06 -17.54
CA ALA A 34 0.67 -14.22 -17.90
C ALA A 34 1.43 -15.55 -17.79
N ASP A 35 2.63 -15.62 -18.38
CA ASP A 35 3.47 -16.83 -18.33
C ASP A 35 3.93 -17.13 -16.91
N TRP A 36 4.27 -16.09 -16.15
CA TRP A 36 4.66 -16.22 -14.75
C TRP A 36 3.49 -16.73 -13.88
N LEU A 37 2.26 -16.27 -14.12
CA LEU A 37 1.08 -16.77 -13.41
C LEU A 37 0.73 -18.22 -13.78
N ALA A 38 1.00 -18.65 -15.01
CA ALA A 38 0.85 -20.05 -15.39
C ALA A 38 1.79 -20.98 -14.61
N ALA A 39 2.98 -20.49 -14.25
CA ALA A 39 3.92 -21.21 -13.38
C ALA A 39 3.57 -21.15 -11.89
N HIS A 40 2.71 -20.20 -11.47
CA HIS A 40 2.31 -19.97 -10.08
C HIS A 40 0.79 -20.05 -9.89
N PRO A 41 0.18 -21.24 -10.05
CA PRO A 41 -1.28 -21.39 -10.07
C PRO A 41 -1.98 -21.04 -8.73
N ASN A 42 -1.23 -20.95 -7.63
CA ASN A 42 -1.74 -20.53 -6.32
C ASN A 42 -1.70 -19.00 -6.11
N VAL A 43 -1.25 -18.23 -7.10
CA VAL A 43 -1.13 -16.77 -7.02
C VAL A 43 -2.21 -16.10 -7.87
N THR A 44 -2.89 -15.11 -7.31
CA THR A 44 -3.83 -14.24 -8.03
C THR A 44 -3.44 -12.78 -7.86
N LEU A 45 -3.29 -12.05 -8.97
CA LEU A 45 -3.07 -10.61 -8.95
C LEU A 45 -4.40 -9.86 -9.08
N HIS A 46 -4.65 -8.93 -8.16
CA HIS A 46 -5.78 -8.01 -8.16
C HIS A 46 -5.28 -6.60 -8.42
N PHE A 47 -5.87 -5.90 -9.40
CA PHE A 47 -5.52 -4.51 -9.69
C PHE A 47 -6.56 -3.57 -9.10
N THR A 48 -6.10 -2.55 -8.38
CA THR A 48 -6.98 -1.47 -7.93
C THR A 48 -7.57 -0.71 -9.13
N PRO A 49 -8.77 -0.12 -9.03
CA PRO A 49 -9.29 0.71 -10.12
C PRO A 49 -8.39 1.92 -10.43
N THR A 50 -8.41 2.38 -11.68
CA THR A 50 -7.70 3.60 -12.07
C THR A 50 -8.13 4.78 -11.20
N SER A 51 -7.16 5.56 -10.72
CA SER A 51 -7.38 6.70 -9.81
C SER A 51 -7.98 6.32 -8.44
N ALA A 52 -7.90 5.06 -8.02
CA ALA A 52 -8.34 4.59 -6.70
C ALA A 52 -7.16 4.24 -5.76
N SER A 53 -6.16 5.10 -5.72
CA SER A 53 -4.96 4.97 -4.86
C SER A 53 -5.36 4.78 -3.37
N TRP A 54 -6.45 5.43 -2.95
CA TRP A 54 -7.02 5.30 -1.61
C TRP A 54 -7.45 3.88 -1.22
N LEU A 55 -7.63 2.97 -2.19
CA LEU A 55 -7.93 1.56 -1.96
C LEU A 55 -6.66 0.71 -1.74
N ASN A 56 -5.48 1.24 -2.07
CA ASN A 56 -4.21 0.54 -1.92
C ASN A 56 -3.71 0.66 -0.47
N GLN A 57 -3.74 -0.45 0.27
CA GLN A 57 -3.38 -0.48 1.70
C GLN A 57 -1.92 -0.10 1.95
N ILE A 58 -1.03 -0.31 0.98
CA ILE A 58 0.39 0.06 1.15
C ILE A 58 0.54 1.58 1.30
N GLU A 59 -0.34 2.38 0.69
CA GLU A 59 -0.34 3.84 0.82
C GLU A 59 -0.67 4.27 2.24
N ILE A 60 -1.56 3.53 2.93
CA ILE A 60 -1.87 3.76 4.35
C ILE A 60 -0.61 3.51 5.19
N TRP A 61 0.08 2.39 4.95
CA TRP A 61 1.31 2.05 5.64
C TRP A 61 2.41 3.09 5.41
N PHE A 62 2.61 3.53 4.17
CA PHE A 62 3.54 4.62 3.85
C PHE A 62 3.18 5.93 4.58
N GLY A 63 1.89 6.24 4.69
CA GLY A 63 1.43 7.36 5.50
C GLY A 63 1.80 7.23 6.99
N ILE A 64 1.76 6.02 7.54
CA ILE A 64 2.18 5.76 8.94
C ILE A 64 3.70 5.91 9.06
N LEU A 65 4.48 5.30 8.17
CA LEU A 65 5.94 5.44 8.12
C LEU A 65 6.34 6.91 8.05
N GLN A 66 5.74 7.66 7.12
CA GLN A 66 5.98 9.09 6.96
C GLN A 66 5.75 9.84 8.27
N ARG A 67 4.58 9.66 8.91
CA ARG A 67 4.23 10.39 10.14
C ARG A 67 5.07 9.99 11.35
N LYS A 68 5.45 8.72 11.47
CA LYS A 68 6.08 8.18 12.68
C LYS A 68 7.61 8.14 12.63
N ALA A 69 8.22 8.04 11.44
CA ALA A 69 9.66 7.85 11.31
C ALA A 69 10.36 8.91 10.45
N LEU A 70 9.66 9.47 9.44
CA LEU A 70 10.32 10.35 8.45
C LEU A 70 10.01 11.83 8.64
N ARG A 71 8.82 12.19 9.17
CA ARG A 71 8.40 13.58 9.29
C ARG A 71 9.30 14.32 10.27
N GLY A 72 10.01 15.34 9.76
CA GLY A 72 10.94 16.16 10.53
C GLY A 72 12.29 15.48 10.81
N ALA A 73 12.51 14.26 10.30
CA ALA A 73 13.79 13.59 10.40
C ALA A 73 14.78 14.15 9.36
N SER A 74 16.03 14.34 9.78
CA SER A 74 17.14 14.66 8.89
C SER A 74 18.21 13.58 9.04
N PHE A 75 18.58 12.96 7.93
CA PHE A 75 19.54 11.85 7.91
C PHE A 75 20.86 12.31 7.29
N LYS A 76 21.97 11.95 7.95
CA LYS A 76 23.32 12.33 7.51
C LYS A 76 23.82 11.52 6.30
N SER A 77 23.15 10.42 5.96
CA SER A 77 23.45 9.57 4.81
C SER A 77 22.25 8.71 4.42
N ILE A 78 22.29 8.14 3.20
CA ILE A 78 21.30 7.17 2.72
C ILE A 78 21.26 5.95 3.63
N ASP A 79 22.42 5.44 4.08
CA ASP A 79 22.47 4.28 4.98
C ASP A 79 21.70 4.51 6.28
N LYS A 80 21.76 5.74 6.83
CA LYS A 80 20.99 6.10 8.02
C LYS A 80 19.49 6.17 7.75
N LEU A 81 19.08 6.65 6.58
CA LEU A 81 17.68 6.59 6.16
C LEU A 81 17.21 5.14 6.00
N THR A 82 17.99 4.29 5.32
CA THR A 82 17.68 2.87 5.13
C THR A 82 17.56 2.16 6.47
N GLN A 83 18.49 2.40 7.40
CA GLN A 83 18.42 1.81 8.73
C GLN A 83 17.17 2.28 9.50
N ALA A 84 16.83 3.57 9.44
CA ALA A 84 15.62 4.08 10.10
C ALA A 84 14.33 3.44 9.54
N ILE A 85 14.26 3.22 8.22
CA ILE A 85 13.13 2.50 7.60
C ILE A 85 13.09 1.05 8.09
N LYS A 86 14.24 0.35 8.12
CA LYS A 86 14.32 -1.04 8.62
C LYS A 86 13.90 -1.15 10.08
N ASP A 87 14.39 -0.26 10.93
CA ASP A 87 14.07 -0.22 12.36
C ASP A 87 12.58 0.04 12.58
N PHE A 88 12.01 1.00 11.83
CA PHE A 88 10.57 1.27 11.87
C PHE A 88 9.77 0.04 11.42
N THR A 89 10.12 -0.60 10.30
CA THR A 89 9.43 -1.78 9.80
C THR A 89 9.47 -2.93 10.81
N ALA A 90 10.64 -3.20 11.40
CA ALA A 90 10.79 -4.23 12.44
C ALA A 90 9.95 -3.91 13.70
N ALA A 91 9.92 -2.65 14.13
CA ALA A 91 9.11 -2.23 15.27
C ALA A 91 7.60 -2.28 14.97
N TYR A 92 7.18 -1.87 13.77
CA TYR A 92 5.79 -1.89 13.33
C TYR A 92 5.25 -3.32 13.24
N ASN A 93 6.02 -4.23 12.64
CA ASN A 93 5.59 -5.62 12.39
C ASN A 93 5.30 -6.42 13.66
N LYS A 94 5.91 -6.07 14.81
CA LYS A 94 5.65 -6.75 16.09
C LYS A 94 4.18 -6.73 16.51
N ASN A 95 3.45 -5.67 16.14
CA ASN A 95 2.04 -5.48 16.52
C ASN A 95 1.18 -5.15 15.28
N ALA A 96 1.66 -5.48 14.08
CA ALA A 96 0.93 -5.20 12.86
C ALA A 96 -0.36 -6.04 12.83
N ALA A 97 -1.45 -5.39 12.45
CA ALA A 97 -2.74 -6.03 12.23
C ALA A 97 -3.26 -5.65 10.85
N PRO A 98 -4.11 -6.49 10.23
CA PRO A 98 -4.76 -6.15 8.96
C PRO A 98 -5.48 -4.81 9.04
N PHE A 99 -5.40 -4.01 7.97
CA PHE A 99 -6.17 -2.77 7.90
C PHE A 99 -7.64 -3.09 7.72
N VAL A 100 -8.47 -2.60 8.64
CA VAL A 100 -9.92 -2.74 8.53
C VAL A 100 -10.49 -1.55 7.77
N TRP A 101 -10.97 -1.81 6.56
CA TRP A 101 -11.72 -0.83 5.80
C TRP A 101 -13.00 -0.48 6.55
N ARG A 102 -13.12 0.79 6.96
CA ARG A 102 -14.38 1.33 7.46
C ARG A 102 -14.90 2.29 6.41
N LYS A 103 -16.09 2.01 5.87
CA LYS A 103 -16.84 3.00 5.10
C LYS A 103 -17.13 4.17 6.04
N ARG A 104 -16.35 5.25 5.92
CA ARG A 104 -16.65 6.48 6.63
C ARG A 104 -17.75 7.17 5.84
N GLU A 105 -18.92 7.36 6.44
CA GLU A 105 -19.87 8.32 5.90
C GLU A 105 -19.20 9.69 5.97
N VAL A 106 -18.67 10.15 4.83
CA VAL A 106 -18.26 11.53 4.68
C VAL A 106 -19.56 12.31 4.50
N LYS A 107 -20.13 12.78 5.61
CA LYS A 107 -21.09 13.89 5.55
C LYS A 107 -20.28 15.07 5.02
N GLY A 108 -20.42 15.35 3.72
CA GLY A 108 -19.79 16.50 3.12
C GLY A 108 -20.06 17.71 4.01
N ALA A 109 -19.03 18.51 4.28
CA ALA A 109 -19.29 19.81 4.89
C ALA A 109 -20.28 20.49 3.94
N GLN A 110 -21.54 20.64 4.37
CA GLN A 110 -22.46 21.51 3.65
C GLN A 110 -21.70 22.83 3.52
N LEU A 111 -21.54 23.31 2.28
CA LEU A 111 -21.09 24.66 2.04
C LEU A 111 -22.13 25.59 2.69
N ARG A 112 -21.95 25.89 3.97
CA ARG A 112 -22.67 26.98 4.61
C ARG A 112 -22.13 28.23 3.90
N ASN A 113 -23.04 29.01 3.33
CA ASN A 113 -22.81 30.21 2.52
C ASN A 113 -22.70 30.01 0.99
N THR A 114 -23.51 29.14 0.38
CA THR A 114 -23.91 29.36 -1.02
C THR A 114 -24.80 30.61 -1.11
N ILE A 115 -24.61 31.44 -2.14
CA ILE A 115 -25.38 32.68 -2.42
C ILE A 115 -26.91 32.45 -2.32
N ILE A 116 -27.36 31.23 -2.63
CA ILE A 116 -28.76 30.80 -2.56
C ILE A 116 -29.37 30.97 -1.14
N ASN A 117 -28.57 30.91 -0.07
CA ASN A 117 -29.05 30.99 1.32
C ASN A 117 -29.02 32.42 1.92
N LEU A 118 -28.64 33.44 1.15
CA LEU A 118 -28.59 34.85 1.60
C LEU A 118 -29.79 35.69 1.11
N CYS A 119 -30.68 35.08 0.33
CA CYS A 119 -31.91 35.72 -0.12
C CYS A 119 -33.11 35.15 0.64
N ASN A 120 -33.28 35.52 1.90
CA ASN A 120 -34.55 35.51 2.66
C ASN A 120 -34.46 36.51 3.80
#